data_AF-X1C0Z8-F1
#
_entry.id   AF-X1C0Z8-F1
#
_cell.length_a   1.000
_cell.length_b   1.000
_cell.length_c   1.000
_cell.angle_alpha   90.00
_cell.angle_beta   90.00
_cell.angle_gamma   90.00
#
_symmetry.space_group_name_H-M   'P 1'
#
loop_
_entity.id
_entity.type
_entity.pdbx_description
1 polymer ?
#
loop_
_entity_poly.entity_id
_entity_poly.type
_entity_poly.pdbx_seq_one_letter_code
_entity_poly.pdbx_strand_id
1 'polypeptide(L)'
;YSCEDPQGMQGFRRIQVSEATHPYIEAWWPPGHIIGYEHTFVHVVYDFMKALDEDRMPTPNFADGVECQRVLEAVEKSVKEERWIDVEAKKK
;
A
#
# COMPACT_ATOMS: atom_id res chain seq x y z
N TYR A 1 4.46 4.67 17.59
CA TYR A 1 4.39 5.13 18.98
C TYR A 1 3.06 4.67 19.54
N SER A 2 3.05 3.71 20.46
CA SER A 2 1.82 3.27 21.14
C SER A 2 1.85 3.77 22.58
N CYS A 3 0.75 4.39 23.02
CA CYS A 3 0.58 4.77 24.43
C CYS A 3 0.20 3.57 25.31
N GLU A 4 -0.15 2.43 24.71
CA GLU A 4 -0.55 1.19 25.39
C GLU A 4 0.65 0.35 25.84
N ASP A 5 1.87 0.66 25.37
CA ASP A 5 3.08 -0.01 25.84
C ASP A 5 3.31 0.32 27.34
N PRO A 6 3.91 -0.59 28.13
CA PRO A 6 4.21 -0.35 29.55
C PRO A 6 4.95 0.95 29.82
N GLN A 7 4.71 1.56 30.99
CA GLN A 7 5.37 2.80 31.40
C GLN A 7 6.91 2.63 31.36
N GLY A 8 7.60 3.50 30.60
CA GLY A 8 9.04 3.42 30.35
C GLY A 8 9.46 2.66 29.09
N MET A 9 8.53 1.96 28.42
CA MET A 9 8.75 1.27 27.13
C MET A 9 8.01 1.93 25.97
N GLN A 10 7.31 3.04 26.22
CA GLN A 10 6.63 3.84 25.20
C GLN A 10 7.67 4.47 24.26
N GLY A 11 7.60 4.15 22.96
CA GLY A 11 8.56 4.67 22.00
C GLY A 11 8.37 4.14 20.59
N PHE A 12 9.30 4.49 19.71
CA PHE A 12 9.41 3.88 18.39
C PHE A 12 10.28 2.62 18.49
N ARG A 13 9.84 1.55 17.84
CA ARG A 13 10.58 0.29 17.74
C ARG A 13 10.84 -0.03 16.28
N ARG A 14 12.02 -0.58 16.01
CA ARG A 14 12.33 -1.18 14.71
C ARG A 14 11.88 -2.64 14.76
N ILE A 15 10.96 -3.00 13.87
CA ILE A 15 10.43 -4.37 13.74
C ILE A 15 10.96 -4.94 12.43
N GLN A 16 11.54 -6.13 12.47
CA GLN A 16 11.89 -6.86 11.26
C GLN A 16 10.64 -7.60 10.77
N VAL A 17 10.15 -7.21 9.59
CA VAL A 17 8.92 -7.74 9.01
C VAL A 17 9.20 -9.07 8.28
N SER A 18 9.55 -10.10 9.05
CA SER A 18 9.82 -11.45 8.53
C SER A 18 9.07 -12.56 9.29
N GLU A 19 8.28 -12.22 10.30
CA GLU A 19 7.37 -13.17 10.94
C GLU A 19 6.20 -13.55 10.02
N ALA A 20 5.72 -14.79 10.11
CA ALA A 20 4.63 -15.32 9.28
C ALA A 20 3.29 -14.59 9.49
N THR A 21 3.11 -13.90 10.63
CA THR A 21 1.93 -13.06 10.91
C THR A 21 1.91 -11.77 10.10
N HIS A 22 3.03 -11.39 9.48
CA HIS A 22 3.07 -10.24 8.59
C HIS A 22 2.49 -10.60 7.21
N PRO A 23 1.79 -9.66 6.54
CA PRO A 23 1.16 -9.91 5.25
C PRO A 23 2.12 -10.53 4.22
N TYR A 24 1.63 -11.56 3.52
CA TYR A 24 2.32 -12.33 2.49
C TYR A 24 3.54 -13.16 2.94
N ILE A 25 4.10 -12.93 4.14
CA ILE A 25 5.39 -13.51 4.54
C ILE A 25 5.31 -15.03 4.76
N GLU A 26 4.16 -15.55 5.20
CA GLU A 26 3.96 -17.00 5.41
C GLU A 26 4.26 -17.87 4.17
N ALA A 27 4.20 -17.29 2.97
CA ALA A 27 4.43 -17.99 1.70
C ALA A 27 5.91 -18.03 1.27
N TRP A 28 6.83 -17.44 2.05
CA TRP A 28 8.25 -17.28 1.68
C TRP A 28 9.19 -18.04 2.63
N TRP A 29 10.19 -17.34 3.17
CA TRP A 29 11.29 -17.90 3.94
C TRP A 29 11.06 -17.77 5.45
N PRO A 30 11.72 -18.59 6.28
CA PRO A 30 11.66 -18.45 7.73
C PRO A 30 12.13 -17.07 8.24
N PRO A 31 11.69 -16.64 9.44
CA PRO A 31 12.07 -15.36 10.02
C PRO A 31 13.57 -15.09 9.99
N GLY A 32 13.95 -13.84 9.70
CA GLY A 32 15.34 -13.40 9.51
C GLY A 32 15.76 -13.27 8.05
N HIS A 33 15.06 -13.92 7.11
CA HIS A 33 15.35 -13.84 5.68
C HIS A 33 14.48 -12.77 5.02
N ILE A 34 15.12 -11.73 4.48
CA ILE A 34 14.41 -10.64 3.84
C ILE A 34 13.90 -11.04 2.46
N ILE A 35 12.80 -10.41 2.06
CA ILE A 35 12.32 -10.38 0.68
C ILE A 35 12.65 -9.03 0.04
N GLY A 36 12.56 -8.96 -1.30
CA GLY A 36 12.97 -7.79 -2.08
C GLY A 36 11.87 -7.23 -2.98
N TYR A 37 12.23 -6.20 -3.74
CA TYR A 37 11.34 -5.50 -4.68
C TYR A 37 10.56 -6.43 -5.62
N GLU A 38 11.20 -7.49 -6.11
CA GLU A 38 10.59 -8.48 -7.00
C GLU A 38 9.38 -9.20 -6.37
N HIS A 39 9.35 -9.37 -5.05
CA HIS A 39 8.28 -10.09 -4.35
C HIS A 39 6.98 -9.30 -4.36
N THR A 40 7.06 -7.96 -4.41
CA THR A 40 5.90 -7.08 -4.59
C THR A 40 5.11 -7.46 -5.84
N PHE A 41 5.77 -7.80 -6.94
CA PHE A 41 5.08 -8.20 -8.17
C PHE A 41 4.39 -9.55 -8.03
N VAL A 42 5.03 -10.49 -7.32
CA VAL A 42 4.42 -11.79 -7.03
C VAL A 42 3.17 -11.61 -6.17
N HIS A 43 3.20 -10.74 -5.16
CA HIS A 43 2.04 -10.43 -4.31
C HIS A 43 0.91 -9.78 -5.12
N VAL A 44 1.23 -8.85 -6.02
CA VAL A 44 0.22 -8.22 -6.91
C VAL A 44 -0.47 -9.24 -7.80
N VAL A 45 0.29 -10.15 -8.42
CA VAL A 45 -0.30 -11.20 -9.27
C VAL A 45 -1.13 -12.16 -8.43
N TYR A 46 -0.66 -12.54 -7.24
CA TYR A 46 -1.42 -13.38 -6.31
C TYR A 46 -2.77 -12.76 -5.95
N ASP A 47 -2.78 -11.49 -5.51
CA ASP A 47 -4.02 -10.82 -5.10
C ASP A 47 -5.01 -10.65 -6.24
N PHE A 48 -4.50 -10.40 -7.46
CA PHE A 48 -5.32 -10.32 -8.67
C PHE A 48 -5.94 -11.69 -9.00
N MET A 49 -5.14 -12.76 -9.05
CA MET A 49 -5.65 -14.10 -9.34
C MET A 49 -6.65 -14.57 -8.28
N LYS A 50 -6.36 -14.31 -7.00
CA LYS A 50 -7.28 -14.60 -5.89
C LYS A 50 -8.58 -13.81 -6.00
N ALA A 51 -8.54 -12.57 -6.47
CA ALA A 51 -9.74 -11.78 -6.69
C ALA A 51 -10.65 -12.40 -7.76
N LEU A 52 -10.06 -12.91 -8.84
CA LEU A 52 -10.79 -13.57 -9.90
C LEU A 52 -11.42 -14.89 -9.42
N ASP A 53 -10.67 -15.68 -8.64
CA ASP A 53 -11.16 -16.94 -8.06
C ASP A 53 -12.35 -16.71 -7.10
N GLU A 54 -12.29 -15.64 -6.31
CA GLU A 54 -13.32 -15.24 -5.35
C GLU A 54 -14.48 -14.44 -5.97
N ASP A 55 -14.51 -14.25 -7.31
CA ASP A 55 -15.47 -13.39 -8.03
C ASP A 55 -15.65 -12.00 -7.40
N ARG A 56 -14.54 -11.41 -6.94
CA ARG A 56 -14.49 -10.06 -6.37
C ARG A 56 -13.76 -9.10 -7.30
N MET A 57 -14.15 -7.84 -7.26
CA MET A 57 -13.42 -6.78 -7.97
C MET A 57 -11.97 -6.72 -7.42
N PRO A 58 -10.94 -6.88 -8.28
CA PRO A 58 -9.56 -6.73 -7.84
C PRO A 58 -9.29 -5.30 -7.34
N THR A 59 -8.33 -5.15 -6.44
CA THR A 59 -7.87 -3.85 -5.94
C THR A 59 -6.35 -3.81 -5.97
N PRO A 60 -5.71 -2.75 -6.51
CA PRO A 60 -6.35 -1.62 -7.18
C PRO A 60 -6.99 -2.00 -8.52
N ASN A 61 -8.06 -1.30 -8.92
CA ASN A 61 -8.70 -1.43 -10.22
C ASN A 61 -8.62 -0.12 -11.04
N PHE A 62 -9.31 -0.07 -12.17
CA PHE A 62 -9.30 1.08 -13.06
C PHE A 62 -9.88 2.35 -12.44
N ALA A 63 -10.85 2.25 -11.52
CA ALA A 63 -11.36 3.43 -10.83
C ALA A 63 -10.28 4.04 -9.94
N ASP A 64 -9.51 3.21 -9.21
CA ASP A 64 -8.36 3.67 -8.43
C ASP A 64 -7.30 4.32 -9.33
N GLY A 65 -7.05 3.74 -10.51
CA GLY A 65 -6.16 4.31 -11.51
C GLY A 65 -6.59 5.70 -12.02
N VAL A 66 -7.90 5.92 -12.20
CA VAL A 66 -8.45 7.24 -12.56
C VAL A 66 -8.21 8.25 -11.44
N GLU A 67 -8.40 7.87 -10.17
CA GLU A 67 -8.12 8.77 -9.05
C GLU A 67 -6.62 9.15 -8.99
N CYS A 68 -5.71 8.20 -9.25
CA CYS A 68 -4.28 8.52 -9.39
C CYS A 68 -4.03 9.52 -10.53
N GLN A 69 -4.68 9.35 -11.68
CA GLN A 69 -4.53 10.29 -12.80
C GLN A 69 -5.03 11.70 -12.47
N ARG A 70 -6.10 11.85 -11.71
CA ARG A 70 -6.58 13.18 -11.28
C ARG A 70 -5.56 13.91 -10.42
N VAL A 71 -4.85 13.19 -9.55
CA VAL A 71 -3.74 13.76 -8.78
C VAL A 71 -2.63 14.23 -9.71
N LEU A 72 -2.23 13.40 -10.68
CA LEU A 72 -1.18 13.75 -11.66
C LEU A 72 -1.58 14.98 -12.49
N GLU A 73 -2.83 15.08 -12.92
CA GLU A 73 -3.37 16.24 -13.64
C GLU A 73 -3.37 17.50 -12.77
N ALA A 74 -3.77 17.40 -11.50
CA ALA A 74 -3.74 18.52 -10.57
C ALA A 74 -2.31 19.02 -10.31
N VAL A 75 -1.34 18.11 -10.21
CA VAL A 75 0.09 18.45 -10.11
C VAL A 75 0.54 19.22 -11.36
N GLU A 76 0.18 18.76 -12.55
CA GLU A 76 0.53 19.45 -13.80
C GLU A 76 -0.05 20.88 -13.86
N LYS A 77 -1.31 21.06 -13.44
CA LYS A 77 -1.97 22.38 -13.35
C LYS A 77 -1.30 23.26 -12.28
N SER A 78 -0.98 22.69 -11.13
CA SER A 78 -0.35 23.42 -10.02
C SER A 78 1.00 24.00 -10.41
N VAL A 79 1.82 23.24 -11.15
CA VAL A 79 3.10 23.72 -11.66
C VAL A 79 2.91 24.88 -12.64
N LYS A 80 1.90 24.83 -13.51
CA LYS A 80 1.62 25.89 -14.50
C LYS A 80 1.08 27.18 -13.86
N GLU A 81 0.27 27.04 -12.80
CA GLU A 81 -0.43 28.15 -12.16
C GLU A 81 0.27 28.68 -10.90
N GLU A 82 1.36 28.04 -10.48
CA GLU A 82 2.14 28.38 -9.28
C GLU A 82 1.29 28.49 -8.00
N ARG A 83 0.22 27.70 -7.93
CA ARG A 83 -0.71 27.67 -6.80
C ARG A 83 -1.23 26.26 -6.54
N TRP A 84 -1.83 26.08 -5.38
CA TRP A 84 -2.55 24.86 -5.05
C TRP A 84 -3.77 24.67 -5.97
N ILE A 85 -3.92 23.45 -6.46
CA ILE A 85 -5.07 22.99 -7.25
C ILE A 85 -5.78 21.91 -6.43
N ASP A 86 -7.10 22.08 -6.24
CA ASP A 86 -7.92 21.05 -5.63
C ASP A 86 -8.03 19.85 -6.57
N VAL A 87 -7.81 18.66 -6.02
CA VAL A 87 -8.00 17.41 -6.77
C VAL A 87 -9.50 17.12 -6.81
N GLU A 88 -10.06 16.99 -8.02
CA GLU A 88 -11.48 16.63 -8.19
C GLU A 88 -11.73 15.21 -7.67
N ALA A 89 -12.17 15.10 -6.42
CA ALA A 89 -12.51 13.81 -5.83
C ALA A 89 -13.81 13.28 -6.44
N LYS A 90 -13.92 11.95 -6.54
CA LYS A 90 -15.15 11.25 -6.88
C LYS A 90 -16.30 11.77 -5.99
N LYS A 91 -17.40 12.24 -6.57
CA LYS A 91 -18.63 12.47 -5.79
C LYS A 91 -19.06 11.12 -5.20
N LYS A 92 -19.20 11.07 -3.87
CA LYS A 92 -19.72 9.90 -3.16
C LYS A 92 -21.13 9.56 -3.61
#